data_AF-A0A2U1MGS1-F1
#
_entry.id   AF-A0A2U1MGS1-F1
#
_cell.length_a   1.000
_cell.length_b   1.000
_cell.length_c   1.000
_cell.angle_alpha   90.00
_cell.angle_beta   90.00
_cell.angle_gamma   90.00
#
_symmetry.space_group_name_H-M   'P 1'
#
loop_
_entity.id
_entity.type
_entity.pdbx_description
1 polymer ?
#
loop_
_entity_poly.entity_id
_entity_poly.type
_entity_poly.pdbx_seq_one_letter_code
_entity_poly.pdbx_strand_id
1 'polypeptide(L)'
;MAKLLAQRENVEVTIVTTPVNAIRYGPTLQQHINYGLPVCFLELPFAGVENGLPEGCESADALPGLQSLPNFSVAVDMLQHRLEERFETLKPRPSCILSDKYMLWSADTAAKYKIPRIVFDGMSCFKQLCTHHLYASNVYNEVPESQPFFLPGLPDRIEITKAQLPPEFNHSPIASSEHLKRVRETESKAYGMVINSFEELEQEYQYTHPARILNHNLYSKNMTTKQSILFWLSVTAIALLSIYTKNLTISSSISLPRFTTTSIKKVIEKSGIYEFLSFIRKIFNYLRTGHWVTCDASKWKSPLIEKYGVTLVLTVDQKGCGKEKIEIKKTKSNLIVQGQGYQNTFLTWNDTAASSNGTVYSYSVGVYAPKFFAYSISFKNTNPAPPTDAAGKQAVALRVKGDQSAFVNCGFYGYQDTLHADVGRHYFKNCFIEGSVDFIFGNGRSLFENCTLNTVASGPSINGAIAAQQRASLAEKTGFSFVNCRIQGKGLVWLGRAWGVYSTTVFIKTSMTEIVAPEGWNNWKDPSRDQKVFFGEHACTGPGANSKSRVKYAKQLSVEEATPYMDISYIDGKEWIPHDIDNI
;
A
#
# COMPACT_ATOMS: atom_id res chain seq x y z
N MET A 1 -12.21 11.54 -15.68
CA MET A 1 -11.47 10.27 -15.58
C MET A 1 -11.08 9.77 -16.95
N ALA A 2 -12.04 9.54 -17.87
CA ALA A 2 -11.75 9.19 -19.26
C ALA A 2 -10.68 10.07 -19.92
N LYS A 3 -10.77 11.40 -19.79
CA LYS A 3 -9.73 12.33 -20.26
C LYS A 3 -8.32 12.05 -19.72
N LEU A 4 -8.19 11.75 -18.43
CA LEU A 4 -6.90 11.50 -17.78
C LEU A 4 -6.29 10.17 -18.26
N LEU A 5 -7.12 9.15 -18.47
CA LEU A 5 -6.68 7.85 -18.96
C LEU A 5 -6.26 7.93 -20.43
N ALA A 6 -7.07 8.57 -21.27
CA ALA A 6 -6.84 8.72 -22.71
C ALA A 6 -5.65 9.65 -23.05
N GLN A 7 -5.09 10.36 -22.07
CA GLN A 7 -3.85 11.13 -22.22
C GLN A 7 -2.59 10.27 -22.14
N ARG A 8 -2.70 9.00 -21.72
CA ARG A 8 -1.57 8.07 -21.67
C ARG A 8 -1.32 7.47 -23.05
N GLU A 9 -0.06 7.25 -23.39
CA GLU A 9 0.31 6.62 -24.66
C GLU A 9 -0.32 5.22 -24.78
N ASN A 10 -0.84 4.90 -25.97
CA ASN A 10 -1.46 3.61 -26.29
C ASN A 10 -2.68 3.23 -25.42
N VAL A 11 -3.38 4.22 -24.85
CA VAL A 11 -4.63 4.01 -24.11
C VAL A 11 -5.82 4.60 -24.87
N GLU A 12 -6.74 3.73 -25.26
CA GLU A 12 -8.05 4.12 -25.79
C GLU A 12 -9.13 3.89 -24.72
N VAL A 13 -10.09 4.79 -24.62
CA VAL A 13 -11.15 4.73 -23.60
C VAL A 13 -12.52 4.65 -24.25
N THR A 14 -13.22 3.53 -24.04
CA THR A 14 -14.64 3.40 -24.38
C THR A 14 -15.50 3.71 -23.16
N ILE A 15 -16.33 4.76 -23.24
CA ILE A 15 -17.33 5.08 -22.22
C ILE A 15 -18.60 4.31 -22.54
N VAL A 16 -18.84 3.26 -21.78
CA VAL A 16 -20.09 2.50 -21.81
C VAL A 16 -21.13 3.27 -21.02
N THR A 17 -22.21 3.69 -21.67
CA THR A 17 -23.29 4.46 -21.03
C THR A 17 -24.62 4.24 -21.74
N THR A 18 -25.69 4.85 -21.26
CA THR A 18 -27.03 4.75 -21.87
C THR A 18 -27.32 5.99 -22.73
N PRO A 19 -28.23 5.94 -23.72
CA PRO A 19 -28.44 7.03 -24.67
C PRO A 19 -28.72 8.40 -24.03
N VAL A 20 -29.57 8.45 -23.00
CA VAL A 20 -29.89 9.71 -22.31
C VAL A 20 -28.67 10.25 -21.55
N ASN A 21 -27.87 9.37 -20.95
CA ASN A 21 -26.64 9.76 -20.28
C ASN A 21 -25.55 10.18 -21.27
N ALA A 22 -25.47 9.56 -22.46
CA ALA A 22 -24.57 9.98 -23.53
C ALA A 22 -24.87 11.41 -23.98
N ILE A 23 -26.15 11.76 -24.15
CA ILE A 23 -26.58 13.13 -24.48
C ILE A 23 -26.22 14.09 -23.33
N ARG A 24 -26.45 13.69 -22.08
CA ARG A 24 -26.20 14.51 -20.90
C ARG A 24 -24.72 14.84 -20.70
N TYR A 25 -23.83 13.86 -20.88
CA TYR A 25 -22.41 13.99 -20.54
C TYR A 25 -21.48 14.09 -21.75
N GLY A 26 -21.89 13.61 -22.92
CA GLY A 26 -21.13 13.63 -24.18
C GLY A 26 -20.53 15.00 -24.54
N PRO A 27 -21.30 16.11 -24.45
CA PRO A 27 -20.79 17.44 -24.77
C PRO A 27 -19.55 17.86 -23.96
N THR A 28 -19.38 17.34 -22.73
CA THR A 28 -18.22 17.65 -21.89
C THR A 28 -16.90 17.09 -22.42
N LEU A 29 -16.97 16.04 -23.24
CA LEU A 29 -15.80 15.38 -23.84
C LEU A 29 -15.68 15.64 -25.35
N GLN A 30 -16.76 16.09 -26.00
CA GLN A 30 -16.82 16.27 -27.45
C GLN A 30 -15.66 17.12 -28.00
N GLN A 31 -15.37 18.25 -27.36
CA GLN A 31 -14.27 19.12 -27.78
C GLN A 31 -12.91 18.39 -27.72
N HIS A 32 -12.68 17.59 -26.69
CA HIS A 32 -11.42 16.86 -26.52
C HIS A 32 -11.29 15.71 -27.53
N ILE A 33 -12.39 15.02 -27.81
CA ILE A 33 -12.46 13.97 -28.84
C ILE A 33 -12.14 14.59 -30.21
N ASN A 34 -12.71 15.74 -30.53
CA ASN A 34 -12.43 16.46 -31.77
C ASN A 34 -10.95 16.89 -31.89
N TYR A 35 -10.26 17.09 -30.77
CA TYR A 35 -8.80 17.34 -30.71
C TYR A 35 -7.95 16.06 -30.68
N GLY A 36 -8.52 14.91 -31.03
CA GLY A 36 -7.79 13.65 -31.18
C GLY A 36 -7.63 12.84 -29.89
N LEU A 37 -8.34 13.19 -28.81
CA LEU A 37 -8.34 12.36 -27.60
C LEU A 37 -9.01 11.00 -27.92
N PRO A 38 -8.36 9.85 -27.68
CA PRO A 38 -8.86 8.53 -28.05
C PRO A 38 -9.96 8.05 -27.09
N VAL A 39 -11.11 8.70 -27.15
CA VAL A 39 -12.31 8.39 -26.36
C VAL A 39 -13.48 8.15 -27.32
N CYS A 40 -14.20 7.04 -27.13
CA CYS A 40 -15.43 6.75 -27.84
C CYS A 40 -16.57 6.41 -26.87
N PHE A 41 -17.82 6.54 -27.33
CA PHE A 41 -19.00 6.14 -26.57
C PHE A 41 -19.54 4.81 -27.11
N LEU A 42 -19.87 3.90 -26.19
CA LEU A 42 -20.68 2.72 -26.48
C LEU A 42 -22.02 2.89 -25.77
N GLU A 43 -23.03 3.24 -26.54
CA GLU A 43 -24.39 3.41 -26.03
C GLU A 43 -25.10 2.06 -25.93
N LEU A 44 -25.54 1.72 -24.73
CA LEU A 44 -26.34 0.55 -24.45
C LEU A 44 -27.78 0.99 -24.18
N PRO A 45 -28.77 0.52 -24.96
CA PRO A 45 -30.16 0.84 -24.69
C PRO A 45 -30.50 0.51 -23.23
N PHE A 46 -31.21 1.38 -22.53
CA PHE A 46 -31.61 1.16 -21.14
C PHE A 46 -33.00 0.55 -21.07
N ALA A 47 -33.16 -0.57 -20.37
CA ALA A 47 -34.43 -1.28 -20.24
C ALA A 47 -35.38 -0.61 -19.22
N GLY A 48 -35.40 0.71 -19.13
CA GLY A 48 -36.14 1.43 -18.10
C GLY A 48 -37.65 1.26 -18.24
N VAL A 49 -38.19 1.54 -19.43
CA VAL A 49 -39.62 1.40 -19.72
C VAL A 49 -40.07 -0.06 -19.62
N GLU A 50 -39.25 -1.00 -20.08
CA GLU A 50 -39.48 -2.46 -19.96
C GLU A 50 -39.66 -2.89 -18.50
N ASN A 51 -39.04 -2.18 -17.55
CA ASN A 51 -39.10 -2.43 -16.11
C ASN A 51 -40.02 -1.45 -15.36
N GLY A 52 -40.90 -0.73 -16.06
CA GLY A 52 -41.88 0.16 -15.44
C GLY A 52 -41.31 1.47 -14.90
N LEU A 53 -40.20 1.95 -15.45
CA LEU A 53 -39.73 3.33 -15.22
C LEU A 53 -40.31 4.27 -16.28
N PRO A 54 -40.47 5.57 -15.97
CA PRO A 54 -40.82 6.58 -16.95
C PRO A 54 -39.81 6.65 -18.10
N GLU A 55 -40.28 7.06 -19.28
CA GLU A 55 -39.41 7.31 -20.43
C GLU A 55 -38.35 8.37 -20.09
N GLY A 56 -37.12 8.15 -20.54
CA GLY A 56 -35.98 9.03 -20.25
C GLY A 56 -35.34 8.85 -18.87
N CYS A 57 -35.88 7.98 -18.01
CA CYS A 57 -35.36 7.74 -16.66
C CYS A 57 -34.18 6.75 -16.64
N GLU A 58 -33.01 7.18 -17.12
CA GLU A 58 -31.79 6.34 -17.19
C GLU A 58 -30.73 6.65 -16.12
N SER A 59 -31.06 7.49 -15.13
CA SER A 59 -30.18 7.84 -14.02
C SER A 59 -30.94 7.88 -12.70
N ALA A 60 -30.25 7.60 -11.60
CA ALA A 60 -30.88 7.51 -10.28
C ALA A 60 -31.50 8.84 -9.81
N ASP A 61 -30.92 9.98 -10.22
CA ASP A 61 -31.43 11.32 -9.94
C ASP A 61 -32.68 11.68 -10.77
N ALA A 62 -32.97 10.92 -11.83
CA ALA A 62 -34.16 11.10 -12.66
C ALA A 62 -35.35 10.23 -12.17
N LEU A 63 -35.18 9.42 -11.13
CA LEU A 63 -36.23 8.55 -10.62
C LEU A 63 -37.40 9.36 -10.02
N PRO A 64 -38.66 9.02 -10.33
CA PRO A 64 -39.83 9.71 -9.80
C PRO A 64 -40.03 9.50 -8.28
N GLY A 65 -39.32 8.55 -7.70
CA GLY A 65 -39.33 8.25 -6.28
C GLY A 65 -38.60 6.95 -5.97
N LEU A 66 -38.42 6.69 -4.68
CA LEU A 66 -37.56 5.60 -4.21
C LEU A 66 -38.19 4.23 -4.30
N GLN A 67 -39.51 4.18 -4.41
CA GLN A 67 -40.27 3.02 -4.81
C GLN A 67 -39.88 2.50 -6.20
N SER A 68 -39.28 3.33 -7.06
CA SER A 68 -38.79 2.94 -8.39
C SER A 68 -37.36 2.42 -8.39
N LEU A 69 -36.65 2.45 -7.25
CA LEU A 69 -35.28 1.94 -7.13
C LEU A 69 -35.15 0.44 -7.48
N PRO A 70 -36.07 -0.47 -7.05
CA PRO A 70 -35.97 -1.88 -7.42
C PRO A 70 -36.04 -2.07 -8.94
N ASN A 71 -36.98 -1.39 -9.61
CA ASN A 71 -37.14 -1.42 -11.06
C ASN A 71 -35.90 -0.86 -11.78
N PHE A 72 -35.32 0.21 -11.24
CA PHE A 72 -34.06 0.78 -11.72
C PHE A 72 -32.89 -0.18 -11.57
N SER A 73 -32.78 -0.87 -10.44
CA SER A 73 -31.73 -1.88 -10.21
C SER A 73 -31.83 -3.00 -11.25
N VAL A 74 -33.03 -3.52 -11.52
CA VAL A 74 -33.24 -4.56 -12.53
C VAL A 74 -32.83 -4.06 -13.92
N ALA A 75 -33.25 -2.84 -14.30
CA ALA A 75 -32.88 -2.25 -15.58
C ALA A 75 -31.36 -2.03 -15.72
N VAL A 76 -30.67 -1.67 -14.63
CA VAL A 76 -29.20 -1.56 -14.58
C VAL A 76 -28.54 -2.92 -14.74
N ASP A 77 -29.06 -3.97 -14.10
CA ASP A 77 -28.51 -5.33 -14.21
C ASP A 77 -28.64 -5.90 -15.63
N MET A 78 -29.72 -5.55 -16.35
CA MET A 78 -29.90 -5.92 -17.76
C MET A 78 -28.84 -5.34 -18.71
N LEU A 79 -28.11 -4.29 -18.30
CA LEU A 79 -27.00 -3.75 -19.09
C LEU A 79 -25.84 -4.75 -19.23
N GLN A 80 -25.72 -5.71 -18.31
CA GLN A 80 -24.69 -6.74 -18.38
C GLN A 80 -24.78 -7.50 -19.71
N HIS A 81 -25.93 -8.12 -19.98
CA HIS A 81 -26.12 -8.91 -21.19
C HIS A 81 -25.90 -8.07 -22.45
N ARG A 82 -26.44 -6.83 -22.47
CA ARG A 82 -26.30 -5.90 -23.59
C ARG A 82 -24.84 -5.51 -23.85
N LEU A 83 -24.04 -5.33 -22.81
CA LEU A 83 -22.60 -5.10 -22.96
C LEU A 83 -21.89 -6.35 -23.48
N GLU A 84 -22.21 -7.53 -22.93
CA GLU A 84 -21.55 -8.79 -23.26
C GLU A 84 -21.78 -9.21 -24.72
N GLU A 85 -22.95 -8.94 -25.29
CA GLU A 85 -23.24 -9.13 -26.73
C GLU A 85 -22.37 -8.26 -27.63
N ARG A 86 -22.03 -7.05 -27.18
CA ARG A 86 -21.18 -6.11 -27.92
C ARG A 86 -19.70 -6.32 -27.68
N PHE A 87 -19.34 -7.07 -26.64
CA PHE A 87 -17.97 -7.18 -26.15
C PHE A 87 -16.98 -7.72 -27.20
N GLU A 88 -17.41 -8.68 -28.02
CA GLU A 88 -16.57 -9.28 -29.07
C GLU A 88 -16.40 -8.36 -30.29
N THR A 89 -17.28 -7.37 -30.45
CA THR A 89 -17.22 -6.39 -31.53
C THR A 89 -16.24 -5.25 -31.23
N LEU A 90 -15.84 -5.08 -29.97
CA LEU A 90 -14.90 -4.04 -29.55
C LEU A 90 -13.48 -4.35 -30.04
N LYS A 91 -12.94 -3.45 -30.86
CA LYS A 91 -11.56 -3.48 -31.34
C LYS A 91 -10.86 -2.15 -30.98
N PRO A 92 -9.74 -2.19 -30.23
CA PRO A 92 -9.13 -3.36 -29.60
C PRO A 92 -10.00 -3.94 -28.47
N ARG A 93 -9.81 -5.23 -28.16
CA ARG A 93 -10.52 -5.87 -27.04
C ARG A 93 -10.18 -5.14 -25.73
N PRO A 94 -11.16 -4.85 -24.86
CA PRO A 94 -10.90 -4.19 -23.59
C PRO A 94 -9.89 -4.99 -22.76
N SER A 95 -8.98 -4.26 -22.11
CA SER A 95 -7.92 -4.86 -21.28
C SER A 95 -7.99 -4.42 -19.82
N CYS A 96 -8.94 -3.56 -19.49
CA CYS A 96 -9.33 -3.19 -18.14
C CYS A 96 -10.78 -2.68 -18.17
N ILE A 97 -11.56 -2.97 -17.13
CA ILE A 97 -12.88 -2.39 -16.90
C ILE A 97 -12.77 -1.46 -15.70
N LEU A 98 -13.23 -0.22 -15.84
CA LEU A 98 -13.37 0.72 -14.74
C LEU A 98 -14.86 1.00 -14.55
N SER A 99 -15.39 0.67 -13.38
CA SER A 99 -16.84 0.73 -13.14
C SER A 99 -17.17 1.12 -11.72
N ASP A 100 -18.33 1.75 -11.54
CA ASP A 100 -18.83 2.17 -10.24
C ASP A 100 -18.96 0.98 -9.27
N LYS A 101 -18.69 1.22 -7.99
CA LYS A 101 -18.79 0.23 -6.92
C LYS A 101 -20.14 -0.50 -6.89
N TYR A 102 -21.23 0.19 -7.21
CA TYR A 102 -22.57 -0.38 -7.16
C TYR A 102 -23.00 -1.04 -8.48
N MET A 103 -22.20 -0.97 -9.55
CA MET A 103 -22.41 -1.75 -10.78
C MET A 103 -21.85 -3.17 -10.61
N LEU A 104 -22.55 -3.99 -9.83
CA LEU A 104 -22.08 -5.31 -9.39
C LEU A 104 -21.83 -6.26 -10.56
N TRP A 105 -22.73 -6.27 -11.55
CA TRP A 105 -22.64 -7.12 -12.74
C TRP A 105 -21.34 -6.93 -13.54
N SER A 106 -20.71 -5.77 -13.46
CA SER A 106 -19.44 -5.53 -14.17
C SER A 106 -18.28 -6.37 -13.61
N ALA A 107 -18.39 -6.88 -12.37
CA ALA A 107 -17.45 -7.86 -11.84
C ALA A 107 -17.63 -9.23 -12.51
N ASP A 108 -18.88 -9.61 -12.79
CA ASP A 108 -19.20 -10.88 -13.43
C ASP A 108 -18.76 -10.87 -14.90
N THR A 109 -18.98 -9.77 -15.62
CA THR A 109 -18.42 -9.56 -16.97
C THR A 109 -16.90 -9.58 -16.95
N ALA A 110 -16.25 -8.86 -16.02
CA ALA A 110 -14.80 -8.87 -15.89
C ALA A 110 -14.24 -10.28 -15.67
N ALA A 111 -14.88 -11.08 -14.80
CA ALA A 111 -14.52 -12.46 -14.55
C ALA A 111 -14.72 -13.35 -15.80
N LYS A 112 -15.88 -13.25 -16.46
CA LYS A 112 -16.22 -14.01 -17.68
C LYS A 112 -15.19 -13.81 -18.80
N TYR A 113 -14.79 -12.57 -19.05
CA TYR A 113 -13.85 -12.25 -20.13
C TYR A 113 -12.39 -12.22 -19.68
N LYS A 114 -12.10 -12.52 -18.40
CA LYS A 114 -10.78 -12.50 -17.76
C LYS A 114 -10.06 -11.15 -17.89
N ILE A 115 -10.78 -10.08 -17.59
CA ILE A 115 -10.30 -8.70 -17.70
C ILE A 115 -10.20 -8.08 -16.31
N PRO A 116 -9.07 -7.42 -15.96
CA PRO A 116 -8.96 -6.71 -14.68
C PRO A 116 -10.03 -5.64 -14.50
N ARG A 117 -10.77 -5.69 -13.38
CA ARG A 117 -11.71 -4.64 -12.98
C ARG A 117 -11.06 -3.71 -11.95
N ILE A 118 -11.16 -2.40 -12.17
CA ILE A 118 -10.90 -1.36 -11.18
C ILE A 118 -12.26 -0.78 -10.78
N VAL A 119 -12.50 -0.62 -9.48
CA VAL A 119 -13.72 -0.02 -8.94
C VAL A 119 -13.57 1.50 -8.92
N PHE A 120 -14.63 2.25 -9.20
CA PHE A 120 -14.70 3.66 -8.87
C PHE A 120 -15.64 3.84 -7.68
N ASP A 121 -15.16 4.51 -6.64
CA ASP A 121 -15.97 4.91 -5.49
C ASP A 121 -15.92 6.44 -5.39
N GLY A 122 -17.06 7.09 -5.59
CA GLY A 122 -17.15 8.54 -5.57
C GLY A 122 -16.86 9.18 -4.21
N MET A 123 -16.81 8.37 -3.14
CA MET A 123 -16.56 8.81 -1.77
C MET A 123 -15.07 9.09 -1.53
N SER A 124 -14.81 9.96 -0.55
CA SER A 124 -13.47 10.46 -0.29
C SER A 124 -12.55 9.49 0.43
N CYS A 125 -11.26 9.79 0.42
CA CYS A 125 -10.24 8.93 1.03
C CYS A 125 -10.44 8.85 2.56
N PHE A 126 -10.86 9.96 3.17
CA PHE A 126 -11.28 10.05 4.56
C PHE A 126 -12.41 9.06 4.88
N LYS A 127 -13.50 9.07 4.08
CA LYS A 127 -14.65 8.18 4.29
C LYS A 127 -14.23 6.73 4.26
N GLN A 128 -13.43 6.36 3.27
CA GLN A 128 -12.97 4.98 3.12
C GLN A 128 -12.13 4.52 4.31
N LEU A 129 -11.25 5.38 4.81
CA LEU A 129 -10.41 5.12 5.97
C LEU A 129 -11.25 4.94 7.24
N CYS A 130 -12.22 5.83 7.48
CA CYS A 130 -13.17 5.70 8.59
C CYS A 130 -13.95 4.38 8.53
N THR A 131 -14.55 4.05 7.38
CA THR A 131 -15.32 2.81 7.18
C THR A 131 -14.45 1.58 7.48
N HIS A 132 -13.20 1.56 7.02
CA HIS A 132 -12.31 0.45 7.32
C HIS A 132 -11.98 0.33 8.81
N HIS A 133 -11.55 1.41 9.47
CA HIS A 133 -11.17 1.34 10.89
C HIS A 133 -12.34 0.90 11.76
N LEU A 134 -13.57 1.29 11.40
CA LEU A 134 -14.78 0.79 12.04
C LEU A 134 -14.93 -0.72 11.87
N TYR A 135 -14.78 -1.25 10.65
CA TYR A 135 -14.84 -2.70 10.41
C TYR A 135 -13.71 -3.49 11.08
N ALA A 136 -12.48 -2.96 11.05
CA ALA A 136 -11.30 -3.63 11.59
C ALA A 136 -11.31 -3.66 13.13
N SER A 137 -11.65 -2.53 13.76
CA SER A 137 -11.65 -2.42 15.22
C SER A 137 -12.90 -3.00 15.87
N ASN A 138 -14.04 -2.99 15.19
CA ASN A 138 -15.35 -3.29 15.77
C ASN A 138 -15.69 -2.45 17.02
N VAL A 139 -15.02 -1.30 17.21
CA VAL A 139 -15.12 -0.48 18.43
C VAL A 139 -16.56 -0.06 18.75
N TYR A 140 -17.39 0.12 17.71
CA TYR A 140 -18.79 0.50 17.84
C TYR A 140 -19.71 -0.60 18.40
N ASN A 141 -19.23 -1.84 18.51
CA ASN A 141 -20.01 -2.96 19.06
C ASN A 141 -20.06 -2.97 20.58
N GLU A 142 -19.03 -2.42 21.21
CA GLU A 142 -18.82 -2.43 22.66
C GLU A 142 -19.31 -1.14 23.32
N VAL A 143 -19.81 -0.19 22.51
CA VAL A 143 -20.22 1.15 22.94
C VAL A 143 -21.75 1.27 22.88
N PRO A 144 -22.42 1.71 23.97
CA PRO A 144 -23.84 2.05 23.97
C PRO A 144 -24.22 3.06 22.88
N GLU A 145 -25.46 3.02 22.38
CA GLU A 145 -25.88 3.86 21.23
C GLU A 145 -25.65 5.36 21.40
N SER A 146 -25.81 5.86 22.62
CA SER A 146 -25.68 7.27 22.99
C SER A 146 -24.27 7.67 23.45
N GLN A 147 -23.39 6.71 23.72
CA GLN A 147 -22.05 6.99 24.22
C GLN A 147 -21.11 7.32 23.05
N PRO A 148 -20.37 8.45 23.09
CA PRO A 148 -19.37 8.74 22.09
C PRO A 148 -18.13 7.84 22.24
N PHE A 149 -17.48 7.55 21.12
CA PHE A 149 -16.22 6.84 21.05
C PHE A 149 -15.30 7.44 19.99
N PHE A 150 -14.00 7.21 20.12
CA PHE A 150 -13.01 7.67 19.15
C PHE A 150 -12.86 6.68 18.00
N LEU A 151 -12.82 7.20 16.78
CA LEU A 151 -12.41 6.42 15.61
C LEU A 151 -10.91 6.10 15.72
N PRO A 152 -10.51 4.83 15.88
CA PRO A 152 -9.11 4.47 16.04
C PRO A 152 -8.37 4.59 14.71
N GLY A 153 -7.08 4.92 14.77
CA GLY A 153 -6.16 4.83 13.62
C GLY A 153 -6.24 5.98 12.60
N LEU A 154 -6.96 7.05 12.92
CA LEU A 154 -6.97 8.28 12.12
C LEU A 154 -5.93 9.31 12.64
N PRO A 155 -5.36 10.16 11.77
CA PRO A 155 -4.47 11.24 12.20
C PRO A 155 -5.18 12.23 13.13
N ASP A 156 -6.43 12.58 12.82
CA ASP A 156 -7.26 13.37 13.73
C ASP A 156 -8.00 12.51 14.75
N ARG A 157 -8.20 13.09 15.94
CA ARG A 157 -9.02 12.50 16.99
C ARG A 157 -10.50 12.78 16.73
N ILE A 158 -11.18 11.84 16.08
CA ILE A 158 -12.59 11.98 15.72
C ILE A 158 -13.47 11.23 16.70
N GLU A 159 -14.37 11.96 17.34
CA GLU A 159 -15.34 11.42 18.31
C GLU A 159 -16.73 11.34 17.69
N ILE A 160 -17.35 10.16 17.71
CA ILE A 160 -18.67 9.90 17.13
C ILE A 160 -19.50 8.98 18.03
N THR A 161 -20.83 9.01 17.88
CA THR A 161 -21.75 8.04 18.49
C THR A 161 -22.19 6.98 17.47
N LYS A 162 -22.73 5.85 17.94
CA LYS A 162 -23.24 4.79 17.06
C LYS A 162 -24.36 5.29 16.14
N ALA A 163 -25.23 6.16 16.64
CA ALA A 163 -26.29 6.77 15.83
C ALA A 163 -25.78 7.70 14.71
N GLN A 164 -24.55 8.20 14.81
CA GLN A 164 -23.90 9.02 13.77
C GLN A 164 -23.14 8.17 12.75
N LEU A 165 -22.96 6.88 13.01
CA LEU A 165 -22.38 5.98 12.02
C LEU A 165 -23.28 5.88 10.81
N PRO A 166 -22.71 5.64 9.63
CA PRO A 166 -23.52 5.30 8.49
C PRO A 166 -24.42 4.11 8.85
N PRO A 167 -25.59 4.00 8.21
CA PRO A 167 -26.54 2.92 8.46
C PRO A 167 -25.91 1.53 8.41
N GLU A 168 -24.74 1.42 7.77
CA GLU A 168 -23.88 0.25 7.69
C GLU A 168 -23.31 -0.35 8.98
N PHE A 169 -23.48 0.38 10.06
CA PHE A 169 -23.09 -0.04 11.39
C PHE A 169 -24.28 0.01 12.38
N ASN A 170 -25.50 0.29 11.87
CA ASN A 170 -26.73 0.44 12.63
C ASN A 170 -27.72 -0.71 12.32
N HIS A 171 -28.33 -1.28 13.36
CA HIS A 171 -29.19 -2.47 13.29
C HIS A 171 -30.55 -2.20 12.62
N SER A 172 -30.55 -2.00 11.32
CA SER A 172 -31.78 -1.80 10.56
C SER A 172 -32.20 -3.19 9.95
N PRO A 173 -33.52 -3.51 9.71
CA PRO A 173 -34.11 -4.73 9.01
C PRO A 173 -34.51 -4.89 7.45
N ILE A 174 -34.50 -3.89 6.55
CA ILE A 174 -35.04 -3.71 5.17
C ILE A 174 -34.04 -3.85 3.98
N ALA A 175 -32.70 -3.88 4.14
CA ALA A 175 -31.81 -4.28 3.01
C ALA A 175 -31.41 -5.75 3.15
N SER A 176 -31.68 -6.55 2.12
CA SER A 176 -31.33 -7.97 2.14
C SER A 176 -29.82 -8.13 2.33
N SER A 177 -29.43 -9.01 3.26
CA SER A 177 -28.01 -9.26 3.59
C SER A 177 -27.17 -9.69 2.39
N GLU A 178 -27.81 -10.13 1.30
CA GLU A 178 -27.19 -10.69 0.11
C GLU A 178 -26.61 -9.64 -0.85
N HIS A 179 -27.33 -8.55 -1.12
CA HIS A 179 -26.84 -7.49 -2.02
C HIS A 179 -25.56 -6.82 -1.48
N LEU A 180 -25.53 -6.58 -0.17
CA LEU A 180 -24.39 -5.98 0.52
C LEU A 180 -23.19 -6.92 0.65
N LYS A 181 -23.44 -8.24 0.73
CA LYS A 181 -22.39 -9.26 0.59
C LYS A 181 -21.83 -9.22 -0.83
N ARG A 182 -22.70 -9.16 -1.84
CA ARG A 182 -22.32 -9.07 -3.26
C ARG A 182 -21.45 -7.82 -3.55
N VAL A 183 -21.80 -6.64 -3.01
CA VAL A 183 -20.96 -5.42 -3.14
C VAL A 183 -19.54 -5.69 -2.65
N ARG A 184 -19.38 -6.26 -1.45
CA ARG A 184 -18.05 -6.53 -0.87
C ARG A 184 -17.31 -7.65 -1.58
N GLU A 185 -18.00 -8.71 -1.99
CA GLU A 185 -17.43 -9.80 -2.77
C GLU A 185 -16.90 -9.29 -4.11
N THR A 186 -17.67 -8.46 -4.81
CA THR A 186 -17.27 -7.88 -6.11
C THR A 186 -16.16 -6.84 -5.95
N GLU A 187 -16.22 -6.01 -4.90
CA GLU A 187 -15.15 -5.11 -4.52
C GLU A 187 -13.86 -5.90 -4.29
N SER A 188 -13.86 -6.93 -3.44
CA SER A 188 -12.66 -7.73 -3.12
C SER A 188 -11.94 -8.35 -4.32
N LYS A 189 -12.69 -8.70 -5.37
CA LYS A 189 -12.19 -9.23 -6.65
C LYS A 189 -11.58 -8.15 -7.54
N ALA A 190 -11.79 -6.87 -7.24
CA ALA A 190 -11.22 -5.77 -7.99
C ALA A 190 -9.69 -5.69 -7.81
N TYR A 191 -9.04 -5.33 -8.90
CA TYR A 191 -7.60 -5.10 -8.93
C TYR A 191 -7.25 -3.77 -8.29
N GLY A 192 -8.17 -2.82 -8.20
CA GLY A 192 -7.93 -1.53 -7.57
C GLY A 192 -9.22 -0.73 -7.39
N MET A 193 -9.11 0.43 -6.76
CA MET A 193 -10.17 1.40 -6.58
C MET A 193 -9.69 2.80 -7.00
N VAL A 194 -10.53 3.56 -7.67
CA VAL A 194 -10.32 4.99 -7.94
C VAL A 194 -11.27 5.74 -7.03
N ILE A 195 -10.77 6.73 -6.31
CA ILE A 195 -11.55 7.58 -5.41
C ILE A 195 -11.44 9.06 -5.80
N ASN A 196 -12.46 9.83 -5.44
CA ASN A 196 -12.31 11.28 -5.42
C ASN A 196 -11.57 11.67 -4.15
N SER A 197 -10.43 12.34 -4.24
CA SER A 197 -9.74 12.81 -3.03
C SER A 197 -9.15 14.20 -3.24
N PHE A 198 -9.12 14.99 -2.17
CA PHE A 198 -8.75 16.40 -2.22
C PHE A 198 -7.46 16.60 -1.44
N GLU A 199 -6.33 16.75 -2.14
CA GLU A 199 -4.99 16.88 -1.53
C GLU A 199 -4.93 17.95 -0.46
N GLU A 200 -5.60 19.09 -0.65
CA GLU A 200 -5.58 20.24 0.27
C GLU A 200 -6.30 20.00 1.61
N LEU A 201 -7.25 19.05 1.66
CA LEU A 201 -8.11 18.80 2.82
C LEU A 201 -7.90 17.42 3.42
N GLU A 202 -7.42 16.50 2.60
CA GLU A 202 -7.19 15.12 2.95
C GLU A 202 -5.71 14.78 2.93
N GLN A 203 -4.79 15.76 2.89
CA GLN A 203 -3.35 15.55 2.83
C GLN A 203 -2.89 14.51 3.86
N GLU A 204 -3.20 14.75 5.13
CA GLU A 204 -2.85 13.87 6.25
C GLU A 204 -3.57 12.51 6.16
N TYR A 205 -4.73 12.44 5.51
CA TYR A 205 -5.52 11.22 5.29
C TYR A 205 -5.09 10.41 4.08
N GLN A 206 -4.59 11.06 3.04
CA GLN A 206 -3.95 10.49 1.86
C GLN A 206 -2.60 9.87 2.26
N TYR A 207 -1.88 10.52 3.18
CA TYR A 207 -0.59 10.06 3.67
C TYR A 207 -0.66 9.13 4.90
N THR A 208 -1.73 9.16 5.70
CA THR A 208 -2.11 8.02 6.57
C THR A 208 -2.73 6.85 5.78
N HIS A 209 -2.83 7.03 4.45
CA HIS A 209 -3.05 6.07 3.37
C HIS A 209 -4.31 5.18 3.52
N PRO A 210 -5.42 5.53 2.83
CA PRO A 210 -6.56 4.63 2.65
C PRO A 210 -6.19 3.41 1.79
N ALA A 211 -5.08 3.48 1.04
CA ALA A 211 -4.51 2.40 0.22
C ALA A 211 -3.99 1.21 1.04
N ARG A 212 -3.69 1.40 2.34
CA ARG A 212 -3.11 0.37 3.22
C ARG A 212 -4.12 -0.67 3.69
N ILE A 213 -5.39 -0.35 3.53
CA ILE A 213 -6.43 -0.75 4.46
C ILE A 213 -7.56 -1.47 3.69
N LEU A 214 -7.82 -1.09 2.43
CA LEU A 214 -8.93 -1.61 1.63
C LEU A 214 -8.58 -2.81 0.74
N ASN A 215 -7.37 -3.38 0.81
CA ASN A 215 -6.92 -4.48 -0.08
C ASN A 215 -7.00 -4.17 -1.60
N HIS A 216 -7.05 -2.89 -1.97
CA HIS A 216 -7.16 -2.39 -3.35
C HIS A 216 -6.13 -1.29 -3.65
N ASN A 217 -5.62 -1.30 -4.90
CA ASN A 217 -4.80 -0.23 -5.46
C ASN A 217 -5.60 1.07 -5.59
N LEU A 218 -5.30 2.10 -4.81
CA LEU A 218 -6.05 3.36 -4.79
C LEU A 218 -5.49 4.43 -5.73
N TYR A 219 -6.36 5.08 -6.51
CA TYR A 219 -6.02 6.21 -7.38
C TYR A 219 -6.84 7.45 -7.01
N SER A 220 -6.20 8.59 -6.73
CA SER A 220 -6.88 9.86 -6.43
C SER A 220 -6.97 10.75 -7.67
N LYS A 221 -8.06 11.53 -7.75
CA LYS A 221 -8.22 12.61 -8.72
C LYS A 221 -8.21 13.96 -8.00
N ASN A 222 -7.10 14.70 -8.08
CA ASN A 222 -7.00 16.05 -7.52
C ASN A 222 -7.98 17.02 -8.20
N MET A 223 -8.89 17.61 -7.43
CA MET A 223 -9.81 18.66 -7.88
C MET A 223 -9.27 20.05 -7.51
N THR A 224 -9.58 21.07 -8.31
CA THR A 224 -9.09 22.46 -8.10
C THR A 224 -9.95 23.25 -7.13
N THR A 225 -9.40 24.28 -6.47
CA THR A 225 -10.04 25.12 -5.44
C THR A 225 -11.43 25.68 -5.82
N LYS A 226 -11.69 26.00 -7.11
CA LYS A 226 -13.02 26.41 -7.59
C LYS A 226 -14.05 25.28 -7.61
N GLN A 227 -13.62 24.06 -7.94
CA GLN A 227 -14.43 22.84 -7.83
C GLN A 227 -14.61 22.44 -6.36
N SER A 228 -13.62 22.71 -5.52
CA SER A 228 -13.66 22.53 -4.06
C SER A 228 -14.73 23.39 -3.39
N ILE A 229 -14.88 24.66 -3.79
CA ILE A 229 -15.93 25.55 -3.24
C ILE A 229 -17.32 25.06 -3.63
N LEU A 230 -17.56 24.63 -4.88
CA LEU A 230 -18.88 24.12 -5.29
C LEU A 230 -19.24 22.77 -4.64
N PHE A 231 -18.28 21.86 -4.49
CA PHE A 231 -18.49 20.56 -3.84
C PHE A 231 -18.72 20.70 -2.33
N TRP A 232 -17.96 21.56 -1.65
CA TRP A 232 -18.19 21.83 -0.24
C TRP A 232 -19.41 22.73 0.01
N LEU A 233 -19.76 23.68 -0.87
CA LEU A 233 -21.06 24.34 -0.80
C LEU A 233 -22.22 23.34 -0.92
N SER A 234 -22.06 22.25 -1.66
CA SER A 234 -23.08 21.18 -1.77
C SER A 234 -23.05 20.22 -0.58
N VAL A 235 -21.89 19.73 -0.14
CA VAL A 235 -21.74 18.82 1.02
C VAL A 235 -22.04 19.53 2.35
N THR A 236 -21.61 20.78 2.51
CA THR A 236 -21.88 21.59 3.71
C THR A 236 -23.31 22.14 3.73
N ALA A 237 -23.92 22.43 2.57
CA ALA A 237 -25.37 22.64 2.51
C ALA A 237 -26.11 21.37 2.98
N ILE A 238 -25.74 20.18 2.47
CA ILE A 238 -26.31 18.87 2.88
C ILE A 238 -26.15 18.61 4.40
N ALA A 239 -25.02 19.00 4.99
CA ALA A 239 -24.74 18.83 6.42
C ALA A 239 -25.43 19.88 7.33
N LEU A 240 -25.67 21.09 6.86
CA LEU A 240 -26.36 22.14 7.64
C LEU A 240 -27.89 22.02 7.55
N LEU A 241 -28.41 21.53 6.41
CA LEU A 241 -29.80 21.10 6.19
C LEU A 241 -30.28 20.05 7.21
N SER A 242 -29.39 19.13 7.60
CA SER A 242 -29.70 17.96 8.44
C SER A 242 -29.73 18.28 9.94
N ILE A 243 -29.07 19.37 10.36
CA ILE A 243 -29.09 19.86 11.75
C ILE A 243 -30.37 20.67 12.03
N TYR A 244 -30.88 21.42 11.04
CA TYR A 244 -32.03 22.30 11.24
C TYR A 244 -33.40 21.57 11.21
N THR A 245 -33.46 20.33 10.68
CA THR A 245 -34.73 19.58 10.55
C THR A 245 -35.07 18.64 11.70
N LYS A 246 -34.38 18.78 12.85
CA LYS A 246 -34.69 18.03 14.07
C LYS A 246 -35.50 18.80 15.13
N ASN A 247 -35.83 20.08 14.93
CA ASN A 247 -36.53 20.87 15.96
C ASN A 247 -37.94 21.32 15.55
N LEU A 248 -38.91 20.49 15.94
CA LEU A 248 -40.22 20.84 16.50
C LEU A 248 -40.58 19.59 17.31
N THR A 249 -40.18 19.46 18.59
CA THR A 249 -40.59 20.26 19.75
C THR A 249 -39.58 20.16 20.92
N ILE A 250 -39.21 21.34 21.46
CA ILE A 250 -38.82 21.72 22.84
C ILE A 250 -37.91 20.78 23.67
N SER A 251 -36.65 21.16 23.87
CA SER A 251 -36.09 21.67 25.15
C SER A 251 -34.56 21.81 25.04
N SER A 252 -34.03 22.80 25.74
CA SER A 252 -32.68 23.37 25.68
C SER A 252 -31.50 22.39 25.79
N SER A 253 -30.44 22.73 25.05
CA SER A 253 -29.05 22.21 25.08
C SER A 253 -28.71 21.02 24.18
N ILE A 254 -28.40 21.30 22.91
CA ILE A 254 -27.59 20.39 22.07
C ILE A 254 -26.28 21.13 21.79
N SER A 255 -25.19 20.63 22.36
CA SER A 255 -23.83 21.04 22.01
C SER A 255 -23.43 20.43 20.67
N LEU A 256 -23.11 21.27 19.70
CA LEU A 256 -22.41 20.86 18.48
C LEU A 256 -21.09 20.14 18.84
N PRO A 257 -20.61 19.19 18.02
CA PRO A 257 -19.25 18.69 18.15
C PRO A 257 -18.29 19.89 18.12
N ARG A 258 -17.35 19.95 19.06
CA ARG A 258 -16.33 21.01 19.08
C ARG A 258 -15.35 20.77 17.93
N PHE A 259 -15.71 21.24 16.74
CA PHE A 259 -14.78 21.38 15.63
C PHE A 259 -13.89 22.60 15.91
N THR A 260 -12.64 22.35 16.30
CA THR A 260 -11.64 23.39 16.51
C THR A 260 -10.94 23.75 15.20
N THR A 261 -11.65 24.29 14.20
CA THR A 261 -11.01 24.99 13.07
C THR A 261 -11.91 26.08 12.47
N THR A 262 -11.28 27.21 12.12
CA THR A 262 -11.88 28.51 11.73
C THR A 262 -12.64 28.49 10.39
N SER A 263 -12.51 27.44 9.58
CA SER A 263 -12.97 27.38 8.19
C SER A 263 -14.48 27.10 8.03
N ILE A 264 -15.12 26.47 9.03
CA ILE A 264 -16.50 25.98 8.93
C ILE A 264 -17.55 27.10 9.19
N LYS A 265 -17.18 28.16 9.91
CA LYS A 265 -18.10 29.22 10.36
C LYS A 265 -18.64 30.12 9.23
N LYS A 266 -17.95 30.25 8.10
CA LYS A 266 -18.32 31.14 6.97
C LYS A 266 -19.41 30.59 6.05
N VAL A 267 -19.70 29.29 6.12
CA VAL A 267 -20.55 28.59 5.15
C VAL A 267 -22.04 28.62 5.54
N ILE A 268 -22.36 29.00 6.78
CA ILE A 268 -23.69 28.80 7.40
C ILE A 268 -24.71 29.90 7.06
N GLU A 269 -24.30 31.10 6.65
CA GLU A 269 -25.18 32.28 6.61
C GLU A 269 -26.11 32.43 5.38
N LYS A 270 -26.16 31.50 4.40
CA LYS A 270 -26.65 31.86 3.04
C LYS A 270 -27.70 31.02 2.27
N SER A 271 -28.37 29.97 2.76
CA SER A 271 -29.20 29.15 1.85
C SER A 271 -30.49 28.54 2.44
N GLY A 272 -31.67 28.97 1.95
CA GLY A 272 -33.02 28.49 2.31
C GLY A 272 -33.46 27.19 1.61
N ILE A 273 -34.23 26.35 2.31
CA ILE A 273 -33.86 24.93 2.44
C ILE A 273 -35.00 23.89 2.33
N TYR A 274 -36.25 24.29 2.09
CA TYR A 274 -37.39 23.46 2.48
C TYR A 274 -37.93 22.41 1.48
N GLU A 275 -37.54 22.38 0.19
CA GLU A 275 -38.18 21.46 -0.78
C GLU A 275 -37.41 20.15 -1.09
N PHE A 276 -36.09 20.09 -0.87
CA PHE A 276 -35.23 18.97 -1.33
C PHE A 276 -35.19 17.77 -0.36
N LEU A 277 -35.64 17.94 0.88
CA LEU A 277 -35.51 16.94 1.95
C LEU A 277 -36.54 15.81 1.94
N SER A 278 -37.52 15.83 1.02
CA SER A 278 -38.46 14.71 0.86
C SER A 278 -37.82 13.50 0.14
N PHE A 279 -36.83 13.75 -0.74
CA PHE A 279 -36.31 12.74 -1.66
C PHE A 279 -35.10 11.96 -1.11
N ILE A 280 -34.15 12.60 -0.42
CA ILE A 280 -32.91 11.94 0.07
C ILE A 280 -33.16 11.03 1.29
N ARG A 281 -34.22 11.28 2.06
CA ARG A 281 -34.47 10.68 3.38
C ARG A 281 -34.82 9.18 3.37
N LYS A 282 -35.03 8.58 2.21
CA LYS A 282 -35.55 7.20 2.09
C LYS A 282 -34.55 6.22 1.43
N ILE A 283 -33.40 6.68 0.92
CA ILE A 283 -32.34 5.81 0.33
C ILE A 283 -31.41 5.24 1.41
N PHE A 284 -31.23 5.97 2.51
CA PHE A 284 -30.09 5.82 3.42
C PHE A 284 -30.36 4.91 4.62
N ASN A 285 -30.81 3.69 4.41
CA ASN A 285 -30.65 2.62 5.41
C ASN A 285 -29.88 1.49 4.70
N TYR A 286 -28.73 1.00 5.15
CA TYR A 286 -28.57 -0.27 5.89
C TYR A 286 -27.12 -0.74 5.88
N LEU A 287 -26.62 -1.35 6.95
CA LEU A 287 -25.83 -2.61 7.00
C LEU A 287 -25.56 -2.99 8.48
N ARG A 288 -25.29 -4.28 8.71
CA ARG A 288 -24.16 -4.76 9.53
C ARG A 288 -23.70 -6.15 9.04
N THR A 289 -22.44 -6.45 9.38
CA THR A 289 -21.72 -7.75 9.55
C THR A 289 -20.71 -8.10 8.45
N GLY A 290 -19.51 -8.50 8.89
CA GLY A 290 -18.30 -8.65 8.09
C GLY A 290 -17.98 -10.09 7.67
N HIS A 291 -17.07 -10.19 6.71
CA HIS A 291 -16.31 -11.39 6.37
C HIS A 291 -14.95 -11.02 5.80
N TRP A 292 -13.97 -11.85 6.11
CA TRP A 292 -12.55 -11.70 5.79
C TRP A 292 -12.30 -12.11 4.33
N VAL A 293 -11.69 -11.22 3.55
CA VAL A 293 -11.25 -11.50 2.17
C VAL A 293 -9.98 -12.33 2.23
N THR A 294 -9.89 -13.33 1.36
CA THR A 294 -8.71 -14.16 1.13
C THR A 294 -7.82 -13.55 0.05
N CYS A 295 -6.50 -13.53 0.29
CA CYS A 295 -5.46 -13.21 -0.68
C CYS A 295 -5.67 -13.82 -2.09
N ASP A 296 -5.50 -13.00 -3.14
CA ASP A 296 -5.51 -13.43 -4.55
C ASP A 296 -4.11 -13.29 -5.17
N ALA A 297 -3.41 -14.42 -5.30
CA ALA A 297 -2.08 -14.50 -5.90
C ALA A 297 -2.02 -14.02 -7.36
N SER A 298 -3.16 -13.93 -8.07
CA SER A 298 -3.21 -13.40 -9.44
C SER A 298 -2.82 -11.92 -9.52
N LYS A 299 -2.99 -11.16 -8.42
CA LYS A 299 -2.61 -9.74 -8.34
C LYS A 299 -1.11 -9.54 -8.54
N TRP A 300 -0.26 -10.46 -8.07
CA TRP A 300 1.19 -10.44 -8.32
C TRP A 300 1.54 -10.57 -9.80
N LYS A 301 0.66 -11.15 -10.61
CA LYS A 301 0.85 -11.36 -12.05
C LYS A 301 0.22 -10.26 -12.91
N SER A 302 -0.46 -9.28 -12.29
CA SER A 302 -1.14 -8.19 -13.00
C SER A 302 -0.19 -7.41 -13.94
N PRO A 303 -0.57 -7.17 -15.21
CA PRO A 303 0.19 -6.33 -16.14
C PRO A 303 -0.11 -4.84 -15.99
N LEU A 304 -0.99 -4.44 -15.05
CA LEU A 304 -1.49 -3.05 -14.98
C LEU A 304 -0.38 -2.02 -14.76
N ILE A 305 0.61 -2.32 -13.90
CA ILE A 305 1.77 -1.44 -13.67
C ILE A 305 2.49 -1.15 -14.98
N GLU A 306 2.84 -2.21 -15.70
CA GLU A 306 3.59 -2.14 -16.95
C GLU A 306 2.79 -1.43 -18.04
N LYS A 307 1.49 -1.73 -18.13
CA LYS A 307 0.63 -1.22 -19.20
C LYS A 307 0.23 0.25 -19.02
N TYR A 308 0.06 0.71 -17.79
CA TYR A 308 -0.53 2.02 -17.50
C TYR A 308 0.39 2.97 -16.71
N GLY A 309 1.60 2.53 -16.33
CA GLY A 309 2.55 3.37 -15.59
C GLY A 309 2.03 3.79 -14.21
N VAL A 310 1.19 2.94 -13.60
CA VAL A 310 0.48 3.23 -12.36
C VAL A 310 1.19 2.64 -11.14
N THR A 311 1.15 3.35 -10.01
CA THR A 311 1.57 2.83 -8.71
C THR A 311 0.57 1.77 -8.24
N LEU A 312 1.05 0.55 -7.96
CA LEU A 312 0.25 -0.54 -7.40
C LEU A 312 0.63 -0.67 -5.92
N VAL A 313 -0.33 -0.53 -5.01
CA VAL A 313 -0.27 -0.90 -3.59
C VAL A 313 -0.91 -2.29 -3.38
N LEU A 314 -0.10 -3.31 -3.12
CA LEU A 314 -0.59 -4.64 -2.75
C LEU A 314 -0.64 -4.80 -1.24
N THR A 315 -1.84 -4.94 -0.67
CA THR A 315 -2.03 -5.33 0.74
C THR A 315 -2.00 -6.84 0.88
N VAL A 316 -1.20 -7.35 1.82
CA VAL A 316 -0.99 -8.77 2.07
C VAL A 316 -1.59 -9.15 3.43
N ASP A 317 -2.65 -9.97 3.43
CA ASP A 317 -3.30 -10.49 4.63
C ASP A 317 -2.65 -11.79 5.17
N GLN A 318 -3.04 -12.17 6.39
CA GLN A 318 -2.46 -13.27 7.15
C GLN A 318 -2.77 -14.68 6.60
N LYS A 319 -3.73 -14.85 5.67
CA LYS A 319 -4.37 -16.16 5.44
C LYS A 319 -4.04 -16.86 4.12
N GLY A 320 -3.14 -16.35 3.28
CA GLY A 320 -2.82 -17.11 2.06
C GLY A 320 -1.68 -16.66 1.17
N CYS A 321 -1.20 -15.41 1.23
CA CYS A 321 -0.16 -14.94 0.29
C CYS A 321 1.26 -15.45 0.60
N GLY A 322 1.46 -16.04 1.77
CA GLY A 322 2.78 -16.18 2.38
C GLY A 322 3.54 -17.46 2.08
N LYS A 323 3.07 -18.35 1.19
CA LYS A 323 3.68 -19.68 0.97
C LYS A 323 4.02 -19.95 -0.50
N GLU A 324 4.38 -18.92 -1.25
CA GLU A 324 4.86 -19.06 -2.62
C GLU A 324 6.15 -18.28 -2.82
N LYS A 325 6.97 -18.76 -3.75
CA LYS A 325 8.14 -18.03 -4.21
C LYS A 325 7.69 -16.86 -5.09
N ILE A 326 8.02 -15.64 -4.68
CA ILE A 326 7.56 -14.43 -5.37
C ILE A 326 8.72 -13.81 -6.15
N GLU A 327 8.47 -13.50 -7.42
CA GLU A 327 9.39 -12.72 -8.25
C GLU A 327 8.70 -11.46 -8.78
N ILE A 328 9.22 -10.31 -8.39
CA ILE A 328 8.79 -9.00 -8.87
C ILE A 328 9.74 -8.58 -9.99
N LYS A 329 9.29 -8.76 -11.23
CA LYS A 329 10.07 -8.50 -12.45
C LYS A 329 10.44 -7.03 -12.61
N LYS A 330 11.54 -6.78 -13.34
CA LYS A 330 12.07 -5.43 -13.63
C LYS A 330 11.04 -4.46 -14.25
N THR A 331 10.06 -4.97 -15.00
CA THR A 331 9.01 -4.15 -15.63
C THR A 331 7.98 -3.58 -14.65
N LYS A 332 7.95 -4.05 -13.40
CA LYS A 332 6.98 -3.65 -12.36
C LYS A 332 7.45 -2.50 -11.47
N SER A 333 7.91 -1.40 -12.08
CA SER A 333 8.41 -0.22 -11.36
C SER A 333 7.31 0.45 -10.52
N ASN A 334 7.68 1.14 -9.43
CA ASN A 334 6.74 1.87 -8.54
C ASN A 334 5.73 0.97 -7.83
N LEU A 335 6.14 -0.25 -7.47
CA LEU A 335 5.31 -1.18 -6.71
C LEU A 335 5.48 -0.92 -5.21
N ILE A 336 4.36 -0.75 -4.51
CA ILE A 336 4.29 -0.66 -3.05
C ILE A 336 3.64 -1.95 -2.53
N VAL A 337 4.25 -2.60 -1.54
CA VAL A 337 3.71 -3.78 -0.87
C VAL A 337 3.55 -3.47 0.61
N GLN A 338 2.42 -3.86 1.17
CA GLN A 338 2.13 -3.57 2.57
C GLN A 338 1.52 -4.74 3.31
N GLY A 339 2.06 -5.02 4.50
CA GLY A 339 1.48 -5.93 5.48
C GLY A 339 0.77 -5.22 6.63
N GLN A 340 0.21 -6.03 7.53
CA GLN A 340 -0.50 -5.62 8.74
C GLN A 340 0.42 -5.58 9.98
N GLY A 341 1.72 -5.38 9.76
CA GLY A 341 2.77 -5.44 10.77
C GLY A 341 3.79 -6.54 10.46
N TYR A 342 5.08 -6.27 10.70
CA TYR A 342 6.13 -7.24 10.41
C TYR A 342 6.02 -8.52 11.27
N GLN A 343 5.36 -8.46 12.42
CA GLN A 343 5.11 -9.66 13.24
C GLN A 343 3.87 -10.44 12.78
N ASN A 344 3.07 -9.87 11.88
CA ASN A 344 1.74 -10.37 11.52
C ASN A 344 1.67 -10.86 10.07
N THR A 345 2.44 -10.26 9.16
CA THR A 345 2.40 -10.56 7.73
C THR A 345 3.74 -11.07 7.25
N PHE A 346 3.76 -12.29 6.70
CA PHE A 346 4.97 -12.93 6.20
C PHE A 346 4.80 -13.41 4.75
N LEU A 347 5.80 -13.12 3.92
CA LEU A 347 6.03 -13.76 2.62
C LEU A 347 7.13 -14.80 2.80
N THR A 348 6.80 -16.06 2.57
CA THR A 348 7.66 -17.19 2.92
C THR A 348 7.84 -18.21 1.82
N TRP A 349 9.04 -18.77 1.78
CA TRP A 349 9.44 -19.92 0.98
C TRP A 349 10.57 -20.65 1.71
N ASN A 350 11.11 -21.73 1.15
CA ASN A 350 12.07 -22.59 1.86
C ASN A 350 13.24 -23.12 1.02
N ASP A 351 13.49 -22.54 -0.16
CA ASP A 351 14.61 -22.95 -1.00
C ASP A 351 15.97 -22.72 -0.32
N THR A 352 16.91 -23.60 -0.62
CA THR A 352 18.34 -23.44 -0.33
C THR A 352 19.12 -23.29 -1.63
N ALA A 353 20.39 -22.91 -1.55
CA ALA A 353 21.26 -22.93 -2.73
C ALA A 353 21.34 -24.32 -3.37
N ALA A 354 21.32 -25.39 -2.57
CA ALA A 354 21.26 -26.76 -3.08
C ALA A 354 19.96 -27.07 -3.83
N SER A 355 18.79 -26.65 -3.31
CA SER A 355 17.50 -26.94 -3.96
C SER A 355 17.20 -26.06 -5.18
N SER A 356 17.86 -24.90 -5.29
CA SER A 356 17.57 -23.87 -6.30
C SER A 356 18.70 -23.64 -7.31
N ASN A 357 19.76 -24.47 -7.27
CA ASN A 357 20.93 -24.36 -8.14
C ASN A 357 21.70 -23.03 -7.97
N GLY A 358 21.87 -22.61 -6.71
CA GLY A 358 22.71 -21.48 -6.30
C GLY A 358 21.98 -20.49 -5.37
N THR A 359 22.74 -19.83 -4.50
CA THR A 359 22.24 -18.85 -3.51
C THR A 359 21.36 -17.77 -4.15
N VAL A 360 21.72 -17.31 -5.35
CA VAL A 360 21.01 -16.22 -6.04
C VAL A 360 19.56 -16.58 -6.39
N TYR A 361 19.22 -17.87 -6.43
CA TYR A 361 17.90 -18.38 -6.73
C TYR A 361 17.18 -18.91 -5.48
N SER A 362 17.79 -18.93 -4.29
CA SER A 362 17.16 -19.48 -3.08
C SER A 362 16.21 -18.51 -2.36
N TYR A 363 15.96 -17.33 -2.94
CA TYR A 363 15.11 -16.31 -2.33
C TYR A 363 13.68 -16.78 -2.14
N SER A 364 13.07 -16.35 -1.03
CA SER A 364 11.61 -16.41 -0.89
C SER A 364 10.94 -15.32 -1.72
N VAL A 365 11.49 -14.11 -1.71
CA VAL A 365 11.06 -13.00 -2.56
C VAL A 365 12.24 -12.38 -3.31
N GLY A 366 12.10 -12.24 -4.62
CA GLY A 366 13.09 -11.60 -5.51
C GLY A 366 12.53 -10.30 -6.09
N VAL A 367 13.15 -9.17 -5.75
CA VAL A 367 12.76 -7.82 -6.20
C VAL A 367 13.74 -7.32 -7.26
N TYR A 368 13.33 -7.36 -8.52
CA TYR A 368 14.09 -6.83 -9.66
C TYR A 368 13.56 -5.48 -10.15
N ALA A 369 12.34 -5.10 -9.74
CA ALA A 369 11.73 -3.83 -10.08
C ALA A 369 12.42 -2.64 -9.40
N PRO A 370 12.71 -1.55 -10.12
CA PRO A 370 13.14 -0.30 -9.48
C PRO A 370 11.97 0.38 -8.75
N LYS A 371 12.28 1.27 -7.80
CA LYS A 371 11.28 2.04 -7.04
C LYS A 371 10.28 1.14 -6.32
N PHE A 372 10.79 0.08 -5.70
CA PHE A 372 9.97 -0.86 -4.92
C PHE A 372 9.93 -0.41 -3.45
N PHE A 373 8.73 -0.34 -2.88
CA PHE A 373 8.55 0.02 -1.47
C PHE A 373 7.83 -1.11 -0.72
N ALA A 374 8.33 -1.49 0.44
CA ALA A 374 7.66 -2.42 1.33
C ALA A 374 7.45 -1.80 2.73
N TYR A 375 6.26 -2.00 3.28
CA TYR A 375 5.85 -1.45 4.58
C TYR A 375 5.24 -2.51 5.48
N SER A 376 5.69 -2.58 6.73
CA SER A 376 5.04 -3.39 7.78
C SER A 376 4.77 -4.84 7.37
N ILE A 377 5.73 -5.46 6.67
CA ILE A 377 5.66 -6.83 6.17
C ILE A 377 7.00 -7.54 6.37
N SER A 378 6.96 -8.86 6.48
CA SER A 378 8.15 -9.69 6.67
C SER A 378 8.43 -10.62 5.51
N PHE A 379 9.71 -10.85 5.26
CA PHE A 379 10.23 -11.80 4.31
C PHE A 379 10.95 -12.89 5.09
N LYS A 380 10.60 -14.16 4.87
CA LYS A 380 11.15 -15.26 5.65
C LYS A 380 11.48 -16.46 4.79
N ASN A 381 12.73 -16.91 4.86
CA ASN A 381 13.05 -18.26 4.44
C ASN A 381 12.81 -19.21 5.61
N THR A 382 11.92 -20.20 5.43
CA THR A 382 11.51 -21.13 6.49
C THR A 382 12.37 -22.39 6.54
N ASN A 383 13.47 -22.45 5.79
CA ASN A 383 14.42 -23.56 5.92
C ASN A 383 14.97 -23.61 7.36
N PRO A 384 15.03 -24.79 8.00
CA PRO A 384 15.55 -24.92 9.36
C PRO A 384 17.03 -24.52 9.44
N ALA A 385 17.51 -24.29 10.67
CA ALA A 385 18.92 -24.03 10.92
C ALA A 385 19.76 -25.16 10.31
N PRO A 386 20.66 -24.87 9.36
CA PRO A 386 21.43 -25.93 8.73
C PRO A 386 22.52 -26.45 9.67
N PRO A 387 22.87 -27.75 9.61
CA PRO A 387 24.08 -28.27 10.24
C PRO A 387 25.32 -27.48 9.80
N THR A 388 26.31 -27.39 10.69
CA THR A 388 27.52 -26.58 10.47
C THR A 388 28.30 -26.99 9.21
N ASP A 389 28.24 -28.27 8.84
CA ASP A 389 28.95 -28.92 7.72
C ASP A 389 28.10 -29.09 6.45
N ALA A 390 26.82 -28.71 6.46
CA ALA A 390 25.94 -28.87 5.30
C ALA A 390 26.39 -28.00 4.11
N ALA A 391 26.55 -28.63 2.94
CA ALA A 391 26.82 -27.94 1.68
C ALA A 391 25.53 -27.31 1.11
N GLY A 392 25.66 -26.18 0.41
CA GLY A 392 24.53 -25.51 -0.26
C GLY A 392 23.41 -25.02 0.66
N LYS A 393 23.74 -24.74 1.92
CA LYS A 393 22.81 -24.37 3.01
C LYS A 393 22.31 -22.92 3.00
N GLN A 394 22.82 -22.08 2.10
CA GLN A 394 22.42 -20.68 1.98
C GLN A 394 20.94 -20.57 1.62
N ALA A 395 20.17 -19.75 2.34
CA ALA A 395 18.72 -19.71 2.22
C ALA A 395 18.21 -18.27 2.32
N VAL A 396 17.98 -17.64 1.16
CA VAL A 396 17.68 -16.21 1.08
C VAL A 396 16.20 -15.96 1.41
N ALA A 397 15.92 -15.00 2.28
CA ALA A 397 14.56 -14.53 2.56
C ALA A 397 14.14 -13.47 1.54
N LEU A 398 14.95 -12.44 1.36
CA LEU A 398 14.76 -11.42 0.34
C LEU A 398 16.03 -11.25 -0.50
N ARG A 399 15.88 -11.24 -1.82
CA ARG A 399 16.86 -10.68 -2.74
C ARG A 399 16.32 -9.39 -3.33
N VAL A 400 17.06 -8.29 -3.17
CA VAL A 400 16.74 -7.00 -3.79
C VAL A 400 17.84 -6.57 -4.75
N LYS A 401 17.45 -6.42 -6.02
CA LYS A 401 18.27 -6.00 -7.15
C LYS A 401 17.76 -4.70 -7.80
N GLY A 402 16.54 -4.30 -7.44
CA GLY A 402 15.88 -3.11 -7.94
C GLY A 402 16.47 -1.84 -7.34
N ASP A 403 16.90 -0.90 -8.18
CA ASP A 403 17.38 0.40 -7.73
C ASP A 403 16.27 1.22 -7.07
N GLN A 404 16.63 2.07 -6.10
CA GLN A 404 15.68 2.92 -5.36
C GLN A 404 14.61 2.11 -4.61
N SER A 405 15.01 1.03 -3.95
CA SER A 405 14.07 0.22 -3.16
C SER A 405 14.12 0.56 -1.68
N ALA A 406 12.96 0.74 -1.03
CA ALA A 406 12.87 1.02 0.40
C ALA A 406 12.02 0.00 1.15
N PHE A 407 12.42 -0.29 2.39
CA PHE A 407 11.77 -1.22 3.30
C PHE A 407 11.64 -0.53 4.64
N VAL A 408 10.41 -0.34 5.13
CA VAL A 408 10.14 0.40 6.36
C VAL A 408 9.29 -0.43 7.30
N ASN A 409 9.71 -0.55 8.55
CA ASN A 409 9.05 -1.38 9.56
C ASN A 409 8.92 -2.84 9.07
N CYS A 410 9.89 -3.34 8.30
CA CYS A 410 9.90 -4.69 7.73
C CYS A 410 10.72 -5.70 8.55
N GLY A 411 10.37 -6.98 8.45
CA GLY A 411 11.13 -8.07 9.06
C GLY A 411 11.81 -8.97 8.02
N PHE A 412 12.99 -9.47 8.34
CA PHE A 412 13.76 -10.37 7.49
C PHE A 412 14.27 -11.53 8.33
N TYR A 413 13.85 -12.75 7.98
CA TYR A 413 14.08 -13.93 8.83
C TYR A 413 14.73 -15.06 8.04
N GLY A 414 15.84 -15.56 8.56
CA GLY A 414 16.59 -16.66 7.97
C GLY A 414 17.76 -17.07 8.86
N TYR A 415 18.70 -17.81 8.29
CA TYR A 415 19.95 -18.19 8.94
C TYR A 415 21.12 -17.66 8.13
N GLN A 416 21.68 -18.49 7.25
CA GLN A 416 22.75 -18.07 6.35
C GLN A 416 22.17 -17.36 5.12
N ASP A 417 22.74 -16.21 4.78
CA ASP A 417 22.41 -15.41 3.59
C ASP A 417 20.96 -14.87 3.60
N THR A 418 20.43 -14.41 4.75
CA THR A 418 19.02 -13.95 4.89
C THR A 418 18.63 -12.84 3.90
N LEU A 419 19.39 -11.75 3.84
CA LEU A 419 19.08 -10.55 3.05
C LEU A 419 20.17 -10.32 2.00
N HIS A 420 19.84 -10.58 0.74
CA HIS A 420 20.70 -10.32 -0.39
C HIS A 420 20.41 -8.92 -0.97
N ALA A 421 21.11 -7.91 -0.46
CA ALA A 421 21.14 -6.56 -1.02
C ALA A 421 22.10 -6.53 -2.23
N ASP A 422 21.64 -7.12 -3.34
CA ASP A 422 22.43 -7.54 -4.52
C ASP A 422 23.09 -6.34 -5.24
N VAL A 423 22.31 -5.47 -5.86
CA VAL A 423 22.80 -4.27 -6.55
C VAL A 423 21.70 -3.21 -6.57
N GLY A 424 22.10 -1.93 -6.65
CA GLY A 424 21.20 -0.79 -6.60
C GLY A 424 21.31 -0.03 -5.28
N ARG A 425 20.50 1.04 -5.17
CA ARG A 425 20.38 1.88 -3.98
C ARG A 425 19.21 1.38 -3.14
N HIS A 426 19.48 1.06 -1.88
CA HIS A 426 18.46 0.50 -0.99
C HIS A 426 18.39 1.24 0.34
N TYR A 427 17.18 1.34 0.87
CA TYR A 427 16.92 1.92 2.18
C TYR A 427 16.16 0.94 3.07
N PHE A 428 16.70 0.64 4.25
CA PHE A 428 16.06 -0.19 5.26
C PHE A 428 15.90 0.65 6.52
N LYS A 429 14.67 0.95 6.91
CA LYS A 429 14.37 1.83 8.05
C LYS A 429 13.52 1.11 9.08
N ASN A 430 13.91 1.17 10.35
CA ASN A 430 13.17 0.54 11.45
C ASN A 430 12.91 -0.97 11.23
N CYS A 431 13.82 -1.64 10.51
CA CYS A 431 13.66 -3.06 10.17
C CYS A 431 14.21 -3.98 11.27
N PHE A 432 13.65 -5.18 11.35
CA PHE A 432 14.22 -6.30 12.10
C PHE A 432 14.87 -7.29 11.13
N ILE A 433 16.16 -7.56 11.27
CA ILE A 433 16.91 -8.45 10.38
C ILE A 433 17.57 -9.55 11.20
N GLU A 434 17.23 -10.81 10.90
CA GLU A 434 17.69 -11.98 11.64
C GLU A 434 18.51 -12.95 10.77
N GLY A 435 19.62 -13.43 11.30
CA GLY A 435 20.40 -14.50 10.66
C GLY A 435 21.67 -14.89 11.41
N SER A 436 22.52 -15.69 10.76
CA SER A 436 23.75 -16.24 11.35
C SER A 436 24.99 -15.88 10.54
N VAL A 437 25.20 -16.53 9.40
CA VAL A 437 26.37 -16.33 8.54
C VAL A 437 26.01 -15.42 7.38
N ASP A 438 26.80 -14.36 7.20
CA ASP A 438 26.69 -13.41 6.07
C ASP A 438 25.25 -12.94 5.83
N PHE A 439 24.48 -12.73 6.90
CA PHE A 439 23.03 -12.63 6.77
C PHE A 439 22.55 -11.32 6.13
N ILE A 440 23.44 -10.35 5.93
CA ILE A 440 23.28 -9.21 5.02
C ILE A 440 24.45 -9.24 4.03
N PHE A 441 24.19 -9.51 2.76
CA PHE A 441 25.26 -9.66 1.77
C PHE A 441 24.88 -9.08 0.40
N GLY A 442 25.87 -8.89 -0.46
CA GLY A 442 25.69 -8.34 -1.82
C GLY A 442 26.58 -7.13 -2.12
N ASN A 443 26.31 -6.47 -3.24
CA ASN A 443 27.04 -5.30 -3.73
C ASN A 443 26.17 -4.03 -3.83
N GLY A 444 25.04 -3.97 -3.13
CA GLY A 444 24.20 -2.77 -3.07
C GLY A 444 24.91 -1.57 -2.43
N ARG A 445 24.45 -0.36 -2.76
CA ARG A 445 24.66 0.83 -1.94
C ARG A 445 23.47 0.95 -1.00
N SER A 446 23.60 0.40 0.20
CA SER A 446 22.47 0.19 1.11
C SER A 446 22.68 0.95 2.42
N LEU A 447 21.65 1.69 2.83
CA LEU A 447 21.56 2.33 4.14
C LEU A 447 20.58 1.56 5.02
N PHE A 448 21.03 1.16 6.19
CA PHE A 448 20.23 0.55 7.25
C PHE A 448 20.15 1.54 8.41
N GLU A 449 18.98 2.12 8.62
CA GLU A 449 18.74 3.15 9.63
C GLU A 449 17.78 2.61 10.71
N ASN A 450 18.15 2.78 11.98
CA ASN A 450 17.32 2.37 13.13
C ASN A 450 16.93 0.89 13.12
N CYS A 451 17.75 0.03 12.49
CA CYS A 451 17.45 -1.40 12.39
C CYS A 451 17.90 -2.17 13.64
N THR A 452 17.16 -3.24 13.95
CA THR A 452 17.62 -4.28 14.88
C THR A 452 18.24 -5.43 14.08
N LEU A 453 19.51 -5.70 14.34
CA LEU A 453 20.29 -6.78 13.73
C LEU A 453 20.40 -7.91 14.75
N ASN A 454 19.57 -8.95 14.59
CA ASN A 454 19.43 -10.05 15.52
C ASN A 454 20.20 -11.29 15.05
N THR A 455 21.27 -11.66 15.74
CA THR A 455 21.99 -12.89 15.41
C THR A 455 21.37 -14.12 16.08
N VAL A 456 21.24 -15.19 15.29
CA VAL A 456 20.84 -16.54 15.71
C VAL A 456 21.98 -17.54 15.55
N ALA A 457 23.23 -17.08 15.50
CA ALA A 457 24.40 -17.94 15.48
C ALA A 457 24.54 -18.75 16.78
N SER A 458 25.13 -19.95 16.71
CA SER A 458 25.14 -20.92 17.83
C SER A 458 26.52 -21.54 18.11
N GLY A 459 27.07 -21.34 19.30
CA GLY A 459 28.31 -21.95 19.74
C GLY A 459 29.28 -20.96 20.39
N PRO A 460 30.37 -21.45 21.00
CA PRO A 460 31.32 -20.62 21.73
C PRO A 460 32.39 -19.96 20.83
N SER A 461 32.51 -20.40 19.58
CA SER A 461 33.45 -19.87 18.60
C SER A 461 32.76 -18.96 17.59
N ILE A 462 33.56 -18.15 16.89
CA ILE A 462 33.04 -17.24 15.87
C ILE A 462 32.48 -18.05 14.69
N ASN A 463 31.18 -17.93 14.49
CA ASN A 463 30.42 -18.77 13.58
C ASN A 463 29.33 -18.01 12.83
N GLY A 464 29.37 -16.68 12.89
CA GLY A 464 28.46 -15.80 12.17
C GLY A 464 29.15 -14.53 11.73
N ALA A 465 28.49 -13.83 10.82
CA ALA A 465 28.90 -12.52 10.35
C ALA A 465 27.65 -11.74 9.94
N ILE A 466 27.57 -10.48 10.39
CA ILE A 466 26.43 -9.62 10.08
C ILE A 466 26.43 -9.24 8.60
N ALA A 467 27.56 -8.74 8.10
CA ALA A 467 27.69 -8.25 6.74
C ALA A 467 28.70 -9.05 5.90
N ALA A 468 28.42 -9.27 4.62
CA ALA A 468 29.37 -9.74 3.62
C ALA A 468 29.25 -8.92 2.33
N GLN A 469 29.98 -7.80 2.26
CA GLN A 469 29.84 -6.83 1.18
C GLN A 469 30.82 -7.15 0.02
N GLN A 470 30.33 -7.09 -1.22
CA GLN A 470 30.99 -7.61 -2.42
C GLN A 470 31.66 -6.58 -3.35
N ARG A 471 31.96 -5.36 -2.88
CA ARG A 471 32.55 -4.33 -3.73
C ARG A 471 33.86 -4.82 -4.34
N ALA A 472 33.93 -4.79 -5.67
CA ALA A 472 35.02 -5.41 -6.42
C ALA A 472 36.08 -4.39 -6.89
N SER A 473 35.75 -3.09 -6.92
CA SER A 473 36.68 -2.04 -7.35
C SER A 473 36.40 -0.68 -6.69
N LEU A 474 37.39 0.22 -6.74
CA LEU A 474 37.22 1.62 -6.30
C LEU A 474 36.22 2.40 -7.15
N ALA A 475 36.01 2.01 -8.41
CA ALA A 475 35.08 2.68 -9.32
C ALA A 475 33.60 2.47 -8.93
N GLU A 476 33.31 1.36 -8.25
CA GLU A 476 31.97 1.10 -7.72
C GLU A 476 31.64 2.06 -6.57
N LYS A 477 30.45 2.68 -6.60
CA LYS A 477 29.93 3.48 -5.49
C LYS A 477 28.97 2.64 -4.65
N THR A 478 29.46 1.54 -4.10
CA THR A 478 28.67 0.55 -3.34
C THR A 478 29.23 0.37 -1.94
N GLY A 479 28.42 -0.21 -1.05
CA GLY A 479 28.80 -0.38 0.36
C GLY A 479 27.59 -0.40 1.27
N PHE A 480 27.77 -0.93 2.47
CA PHE A 480 26.73 -0.98 3.49
C PHE A 480 27.00 0.04 4.60
N SER A 481 26.01 0.86 4.93
CA SER A 481 26.04 1.76 6.07
C SER A 481 24.95 1.40 7.07
N PHE A 482 25.33 1.17 8.33
CA PHE A 482 24.43 0.89 9.43
C PHE A 482 24.45 2.07 10.40
N VAL A 483 23.33 2.77 10.51
CA VAL A 483 23.20 4.02 11.29
C VAL A 483 22.15 3.86 12.38
N ASN A 484 22.54 4.17 13.62
CA ASN A 484 21.66 4.09 14.78
C ASN A 484 21.01 2.70 14.97
N CYS A 485 21.72 1.64 14.55
CA CYS A 485 21.25 0.27 14.66
C CYS A 485 21.51 -0.31 16.05
N ARG A 486 20.92 -1.48 16.31
CA ARG A 486 21.19 -2.29 17.49
C ARG A 486 21.57 -3.71 17.09
N ILE A 487 22.75 -4.15 17.50
CA ILE A 487 23.21 -5.53 17.36
C ILE A 487 22.91 -6.28 18.65
N GLN A 488 22.16 -7.38 18.55
CA GLN A 488 21.77 -8.23 19.67
C GLN A 488 21.58 -9.69 19.22
N GLY A 489 21.24 -10.58 20.15
CA GLY A 489 20.93 -11.98 19.85
C GLY A 489 21.89 -12.93 20.56
N LYS A 490 22.28 -14.01 19.88
CA LYS A 490 23.12 -15.09 20.42
C LYS A 490 24.34 -15.36 19.53
N GLY A 491 25.27 -16.15 20.06
CA GLY A 491 26.48 -16.58 19.36
C GLY A 491 27.60 -15.54 19.40
N LEU A 492 28.70 -15.84 18.71
CA LEU A 492 29.83 -14.94 18.57
C LEU A 492 30.04 -14.64 17.08
N VAL A 493 30.01 -13.35 16.70
CA VAL A 493 29.92 -12.94 15.30
C VAL A 493 30.89 -11.83 14.95
N TRP A 494 31.33 -11.80 13.69
CA TRP A 494 31.97 -10.61 13.12
C TRP A 494 30.92 -9.57 12.69
N LEU A 495 31.28 -8.29 12.78
CA LEU A 495 30.56 -7.17 12.17
C LEU A 495 30.45 -7.35 10.65
N GLY A 496 31.50 -7.86 10.02
CA GLY A 496 31.42 -8.27 8.64
C GLY A 496 32.66 -8.93 8.09
N ARG A 497 32.51 -9.50 6.90
CA ARG A 497 33.57 -10.15 6.14
C ARG A 497 33.72 -9.56 4.74
N ALA A 498 34.96 -9.49 4.28
CA ALA A 498 35.29 -8.91 2.98
C ALA A 498 35.00 -9.89 1.84
N TRP A 499 33.73 -10.09 1.45
CA TRP A 499 33.43 -10.97 0.30
C TRP A 499 34.09 -10.42 -0.99
N GLY A 500 33.98 -9.11 -1.22
CA GLY A 500 34.70 -8.38 -2.26
C GLY A 500 36.06 -7.85 -1.79
N VAL A 501 36.96 -7.60 -2.75
CA VAL A 501 38.34 -7.13 -2.47
C VAL A 501 38.36 -5.70 -1.93
N TYR A 502 37.39 -4.86 -2.30
CA TYR A 502 37.23 -3.48 -1.82
C TYR A 502 36.02 -3.34 -0.89
N SER A 503 35.68 -4.43 -0.17
CA SER A 503 34.52 -4.49 0.70
C SER A 503 34.39 -3.25 1.58
N THR A 504 33.24 -2.58 1.51
CA THR A 504 32.98 -1.32 2.21
C THR A 504 31.78 -1.48 3.12
N THR A 505 32.01 -1.43 4.43
CA THR A 505 30.99 -1.56 5.46
C THR A 505 31.28 -0.62 6.62
N VAL A 506 30.29 0.16 7.05
CA VAL A 506 30.43 1.08 8.19
C VAL A 506 29.30 0.92 9.20
N PHE A 507 29.64 0.99 10.48
CA PHE A 507 28.69 1.06 11.61
C PHE A 507 28.82 2.41 12.30
N ILE A 508 27.72 3.13 12.44
CA ILE A 508 27.68 4.49 12.96
C ILE A 508 26.60 4.57 14.04
N LYS A 509 26.96 5.09 15.22
CA LYS A 509 26.05 5.23 16.37
C LYS A 509 25.31 3.92 16.71
N THR A 510 25.93 2.79 16.41
CA THR A 510 25.31 1.46 16.58
C THR A 510 25.62 0.92 17.96
N SER A 511 24.60 0.43 18.67
CA SER A 511 24.77 -0.27 19.95
C SER A 511 25.08 -1.74 19.73
N MET A 512 26.07 -2.28 20.45
CA MET A 512 26.62 -3.62 20.25
C MET A 512 26.69 -4.39 21.57
N THR A 513 25.98 -5.51 21.68
CA THR A 513 26.15 -6.43 22.79
C THR A 513 27.45 -7.24 22.66
N GLU A 514 27.80 -8.00 23.69
CA GLU A 514 29.03 -8.80 23.84
C GLU A 514 29.21 -9.94 22.81
N ILE A 515 28.21 -10.14 21.95
CA ILE A 515 28.23 -11.13 20.87
C ILE A 515 29.15 -10.73 19.71
N VAL A 516 29.56 -9.46 19.65
CA VAL A 516 30.53 -9.00 18.65
C VAL A 516 31.92 -9.45 19.07
N ALA A 517 32.57 -10.23 18.20
CA ALA A 517 33.93 -10.73 18.42
C ALA A 517 34.91 -9.57 18.63
N PRO A 518 35.91 -9.68 19.55
CA PRO A 518 36.86 -8.61 19.83
C PRO A 518 37.59 -8.09 18.58
N GLU A 519 37.97 -8.98 17.67
CA GLU A 519 38.60 -8.62 16.40
C GLU A 519 37.67 -7.86 15.44
N GLY A 520 36.35 -8.00 15.61
CA GLY A 520 35.29 -7.29 14.89
C GLY A 520 35.10 -7.73 13.43
N TRP A 521 36.17 -7.91 12.66
CA TRP A 521 36.10 -8.03 11.20
C TRP A 521 36.96 -9.18 10.66
N ASN A 522 36.63 -9.65 9.46
CA ASN A 522 37.41 -10.66 8.75
C ASN A 522 37.63 -10.27 7.27
N ASN A 523 38.87 -10.12 6.85
CA ASN A 523 39.30 -9.85 5.47
C ASN A 523 39.20 -11.07 4.52
N TRP A 524 38.31 -12.03 4.78
CA TRP A 524 38.26 -13.31 4.07
C TRP A 524 39.52 -14.18 4.26
N LYS A 525 40.29 -13.93 5.32
CA LYS A 525 41.62 -14.53 5.58
C LYS A 525 42.62 -14.26 4.45
N ASP A 526 42.47 -13.14 3.77
CA ASP A 526 43.32 -12.72 2.65
C ASP A 526 44.00 -11.37 2.98
N PRO A 527 45.27 -11.39 3.42
CA PRO A 527 46.01 -10.19 3.80
C PRO A 527 46.14 -9.15 2.66
N SER A 528 46.00 -9.55 1.40
CA SER A 528 46.07 -8.63 0.26
C SER A 528 44.89 -7.64 0.21
N ARG A 529 43.86 -7.87 1.03
CA ARG A 529 42.67 -7.02 1.16
C ARG A 529 42.81 -5.95 2.25
N ASP A 530 43.76 -6.08 3.18
CA ASP A 530 43.93 -5.20 4.34
C ASP A 530 44.04 -3.71 3.94
N GLN A 531 44.70 -3.43 2.83
CA GLN A 531 44.89 -2.07 2.32
C GLN A 531 43.73 -1.58 1.43
N LYS A 532 42.77 -2.44 1.11
CA LYS A 532 41.72 -2.19 0.10
C LYS A 532 40.32 -2.13 0.70
N VAL A 533 40.06 -2.89 1.76
CA VAL A 533 38.77 -2.86 2.46
C VAL A 533 38.58 -1.52 3.18
N PHE A 534 37.32 -1.14 3.34
CA PHE A 534 36.92 0.00 4.16
C PHE A 534 35.94 -0.48 5.22
N PHE A 535 36.48 -0.86 6.39
CA PHE A 535 35.71 -1.26 7.56
C PHE A 535 35.80 -0.17 8.62
N GLY A 536 34.66 0.46 8.92
CA GLY A 536 34.59 1.64 9.76
C GLY A 536 33.60 1.50 10.91
N GLU A 537 33.97 2.00 12.08
CA GLU A 537 33.10 2.18 13.24
C GLU A 537 33.16 3.64 13.69
N HIS A 538 32.02 4.27 13.98
CA HIS A 538 31.94 5.64 14.51
C HIS A 538 30.92 5.74 15.64
N ALA A 539 31.34 6.23 16.80
CA ALA A 539 30.47 6.45 17.96
C ALA A 539 29.59 5.22 18.33
N CYS A 540 30.11 4.01 18.11
CA CYS A 540 29.45 2.77 18.53
C CYS A 540 29.56 2.59 20.05
N THR A 541 28.55 1.96 20.66
CA THR A 541 28.45 1.83 22.13
C THR A 541 28.10 0.41 22.54
N GLY A 542 28.24 0.10 23.83
CA GLY A 542 27.95 -1.22 24.39
C GLY A 542 29.18 -2.14 24.50
N PRO A 543 29.05 -3.30 25.16
CA PRO A 543 30.18 -4.17 25.46
C PRO A 543 30.89 -4.74 24.20
N GLY A 544 30.17 -4.90 23.09
CA GLY A 544 30.74 -5.34 21.81
C GLY A 544 31.50 -4.26 21.03
N ALA A 545 31.37 -2.98 21.42
CA ALA A 545 31.96 -1.85 20.69
C ALA A 545 33.40 -1.52 21.11
N ASN A 546 34.04 -2.32 21.96
CA ASN A 546 35.42 -2.09 22.38
C ASN A 546 36.39 -2.25 21.20
N SER A 547 36.96 -1.13 20.75
CA SER A 547 37.81 -1.07 19.58
C SER A 547 39.27 -1.50 19.80
N LYS A 548 39.71 -1.69 21.06
CA LYS A 548 41.13 -1.95 21.39
C LYS A 548 41.70 -3.23 20.75
N SER A 549 40.84 -4.22 20.54
CA SER A 549 41.24 -5.54 20.00
C SER A 549 40.86 -5.73 18.54
N ARG A 550 40.38 -4.67 17.85
CA ARG A 550 40.00 -4.75 16.44
C ARG A 550 41.22 -5.08 15.58
N VAL A 551 40.96 -5.76 14.47
CA VAL A 551 41.97 -5.96 13.43
C VAL A 551 42.54 -4.62 12.94
N LYS A 552 43.84 -4.60 12.58
CA LYS A 552 44.57 -3.37 12.24
C LYS A 552 44.04 -2.63 11.01
N TYR A 553 43.34 -3.33 10.11
CA TYR A 553 42.75 -2.76 8.89
C TYR A 553 41.33 -2.21 9.10
N ALA A 554 40.76 -2.33 10.30
CA ALA A 554 39.54 -1.64 10.68
C ALA A 554 39.85 -0.22 11.19
N LYS A 555 38.94 0.73 10.95
CA LYS A 555 39.12 2.14 11.29
C LYS A 555 38.08 2.59 12.30
N GLN A 556 38.52 3.32 13.31
CA GLN A 556 37.64 4.20 14.08
C GLN A 556 37.56 5.52 13.32
N LEU A 557 36.39 5.81 12.75
CA LEU A 557 36.22 6.97 11.88
C LEU A 557 36.05 8.25 12.71
N SER A 558 36.63 9.33 12.23
CA SER A 558 36.24 10.70 12.64
C SER A 558 34.80 11.01 12.23
N VAL A 559 34.25 12.11 12.75
CA VAL A 559 32.89 12.54 12.35
C VAL A 559 32.86 12.95 10.87
N GLU A 560 33.93 13.56 10.37
CA GLU A 560 34.08 13.97 8.98
C GLU A 560 34.13 12.75 8.03
N GLU A 561 34.89 11.71 8.40
CA GLU A 561 34.94 10.47 7.62
C GLU A 561 33.63 9.68 7.64
N ALA A 562 32.88 9.75 8.75
CA ALA A 562 31.61 9.05 8.90
C ALA A 562 30.43 9.79 8.24
N THR A 563 30.47 11.12 8.17
CA THR A 563 29.38 11.99 7.67
C THR A 563 28.79 11.53 6.32
N PRO A 564 29.58 11.18 5.29
CA PRO A 564 29.05 10.74 3.99
C PRO A 564 28.19 9.48 4.02
N TYR A 565 28.21 8.75 5.13
CA TYR A 565 27.49 7.49 5.33
C TYR A 565 26.34 7.60 6.34
N MET A 566 26.15 8.77 6.98
CA MET A 566 25.26 8.91 8.15
C MET A 566 23.78 9.04 7.81
N ASP A 567 23.42 9.46 6.60
CA ASP A 567 22.03 9.78 6.28
C ASP A 567 21.66 9.35 4.86
N ILE A 568 20.41 9.62 4.48
CA ILE A 568 19.85 9.25 3.19
C ILE A 568 20.62 9.84 1.98
N SER A 569 21.45 10.87 2.15
CA SER A 569 22.29 11.38 1.07
C SER A 569 23.31 10.34 0.58
N TYR A 570 23.74 9.42 1.45
CA TYR A 570 24.61 8.30 1.06
C TYR A 570 24.03 7.49 -0.10
N ILE A 571 22.70 7.36 -0.14
CA ILE A 571 21.95 6.60 -1.14
C ILE A 571 21.21 7.49 -2.15
N ASP A 572 21.58 8.77 -2.25
CA ASP A 572 20.85 9.81 -3.02
C ASP A 572 19.35 9.86 -2.67
N GLY A 573 19.00 9.52 -1.43
CA GLY A 573 17.63 9.28 -0.99
C GLY A 573 16.69 10.46 -1.18
N LYS A 574 17.23 11.70 -1.17
CA LYS A 574 16.45 12.92 -1.46
C LYS A 574 15.79 12.90 -2.86
N GLU A 575 16.31 12.11 -3.79
CA GLU A 575 15.78 12.03 -5.16
C GLU A 575 14.61 11.05 -5.31
N TRP A 576 14.42 10.11 -4.38
CA TRP A 576 13.55 8.95 -4.61
C TRP A 576 12.83 8.40 -3.38
N ILE A 577 13.27 8.76 -2.18
CA ILE A 577 12.55 8.45 -0.94
C ILE A 577 11.44 9.50 -0.77
N PRO A 578 10.16 9.09 -0.61
CA PRO A 578 9.08 10.02 -0.34
C PRO A 578 9.35 10.86 0.93
N HIS A 579 9.02 12.15 0.89
CA HIS A 579 9.27 13.07 2.01
C HIS A 579 8.61 12.64 3.34
N ASP A 580 7.52 11.88 3.27
CA ASP A 580 6.74 11.47 4.44
C ASP A 580 7.08 10.05 4.94
N ILE A 581 8.20 9.47 4.54
CA ILE A 581 8.61 8.12 5.01
C ILE A 581 8.78 8.05 6.54
N ASP A 582 8.91 9.20 7.20
CA ASP A 582 9.01 9.35 8.65
C ASP A 582 7.65 9.31 9.35
N ASN A 583 6.56 9.56 8.61
CA ASN A 583 5.17 9.52 9.10
C ASN A 583 4.50 8.14 8.90
N ILE A 584 5.29 7.14 8.50
CA ILE A 584 4.88 5.76 8.17
C ILE A 584 5.45 4.78 9.20
#